data_AF-A0A3B1AD04-F1
#
_entry.id   AF-A0A3B1AD04-F1
#
_cell.length_a   1.000
_cell.length_b   1.000
_cell.length_c   1.000
_cell.angle_alpha   90.00
_cell.angle_beta   90.00
_cell.angle_gamma   90.00
#
_symmetry.space_group_name_H-M   'P 1'
#
loop_
_entity.id
_entity.type
_entity.pdbx_description
1 polymer ?
#
loop_
_entity_poly.entity_id
_entity_poly.type
_entity_poly.pdbx_seq_one_letter_code
_entity_poly.pdbx_strand_id
1 'polypeptide(L)'
;QVSLWINDDNRKKFWPLMPDDVKTRIKTNSFFAMSIHVRDKPVGLFYADRRSLDCKLDEQAYKQFRQICQFAAKGLANLAK
;
A
#
# COMPACT_ATOMS: atom_id res chain seq x y z
N GLN A 1 -9.08 5.93 6.04
CA GLN A 1 -7.94 5.33 5.31
C GLN A 1 -8.45 4.10 4.55
N VAL A 2 -8.00 3.89 3.32
CA VAL A 2 -8.37 2.74 2.47
C VAL A 2 -7.11 1.93 2.16
N SER A 3 -7.20 0.61 2.30
CA SER A 3 -6.12 -0.33 1.96
C SER A 3 -6.53 -1.19 0.77
N LEU A 4 -5.58 -1.46 -0.12
CA LEU A 4 -5.73 -2.31 -1.28
C LEU A 4 -4.57 -3.30 -1.36
N TRP A 5 -4.87 -4.55 -1.65
CA TRP A 5 -3.89 -5.52 -2.13
C TRP A 5 -4.15 -5.71 -3.62
N ILE A 6 -3.22 -5.22 -4.45
CA ILE A 6 -3.26 -5.45 -5.90
C ILE A 6 -2.66 -6.82 -6.18
N ASN A 7 -3.44 -7.68 -6.80
CA ASN A 7 -3.11 -9.06 -7.15
C ASN A 7 -3.76 -9.43 -8.50
N ASP A 8 -3.49 -10.62 -9.05
CA ASP A 8 -4.01 -11.01 -10.37
C ASP A 8 -5.52 -10.91 -10.50
N ASP A 9 -6.27 -11.19 -9.43
CA ASP A 9 -7.73 -11.19 -9.42
C ASP A 9 -8.33 -9.80 -9.67
N ASN A 10 -7.65 -8.75 -9.20
CA ASN A 10 -8.17 -7.38 -9.26
C ASN A 10 -7.30 -6.42 -10.08
N ARG A 11 -6.13 -6.86 -10.54
CA ARG A 11 -5.15 -6.05 -11.30
C ARG A 11 -5.78 -5.37 -12.50
N LYS A 12 -6.61 -6.07 -13.27
CA LYS A 12 -7.27 -5.51 -14.46
C LYS A 12 -8.09 -4.25 -14.13
N LYS A 13 -8.68 -4.18 -12.94
CA LYS A 13 -9.48 -3.04 -12.48
C LYS A 13 -8.61 -1.87 -12.02
N PHE A 14 -7.56 -2.15 -11.25
CA PHE A 14 -6.80 -1.10 -10.56
C PHE A 14 -5.54 -0.64 -11.30
N TRP A 15 -4.94 -1.49 -12.13
CA TRP A 15 -3.71 -1.17 -12.88
C TRP A 15 -3.86 0.02 -13.84
N PRO A 16 -5.00 0.23 -14.53
CA PRO A 16 -5.19 1.42 -15.35
C PRO A 16 -5.16 2.74 -14.56
N LEU A 17 -5.45 2.71 -13.25
CA LEU A 17 -5.42 3.88 -12.37
C LEU A 17 -4.01 4.23 -11.90
N MET A 18 -3.02 3.35 -12.15
CA MET A 18 -1.65 3.59 -11.72
C MET A 18 -0.91 4.49 -12.72
N PRO A 19 -0.18 5.52 -12.25
CA PRO A 19 0.72 6.29 -13.08
C PRO A 19 1.79 5.41 -13.75
N ASP A 20 2.14 5.71 -15.00
CA ASP A 20 3.07 4.88 -15.79
C ASP A 20 4.50 4.90 -15.24
N ASP A 21 4.91 6.01 -14.62
CA ASP A 21 6.19 6.12 -13.91
C ASP A 21 6.25 5.17 -12.70
N VAL A 22 5.13 4.97 -11.99
CA VAL A 22 5.05 3.98 -10.91
C VAL A 22 5.18 2.58 -11.47
N LYS A 23 4.42 2.23 -12.53
CA LYS A 23 4.45 0.90 -13.16
C LYS A 23 5.87 0.50 -13.57
N THR A 24 6.64 1.43 -14.14
CA THR A 24 8.02 1.18 -14.59
C THR A 24 9.02 1.04 -13.44
N ARG A 25 8.79 1.70 -12.30
CA ARG A 25 9.70 1.70 -11.14
C ARG A 25 9.52 0.50 -10.22
N ILE A 26 8.28 0.09 -9.97
CA ILE A 26 7.99 -0.95 -8.97
C ILE A 26 8.46 -2.35 -9.41
N LYS A 27 8.55 -2.60 -10.73
CA LYS A 27 9.03 -3.89 -11.29
C LYS A 27 8.33 -5.13 -10.72
N THR A 28 7.12 -4.95 -10.22
CA THR A 28 6.20 -5.98 -9.74
C THR A 28 4.81 -5.63 -10.22
N ASN A 29 3.96 -6.63 -10.36
CA ASN A 29 2.55 -6.41 -10.57
C ASN A 29 1.77 -6.51 -9.25
N SER A 30 2.24 -7.25 -8.25
CA SER A 30 1.54 -7.54 -6.99
C SER A 30 2.14 -6.75 -5.82
N PHE A 31 1.30 -6.04 -5.07
CA PHE A 31 1.73 -5.20 -3.95
C PHE A 31 0.56 -4.80 -3.05
N PHE A 32 0.89 -4.35 -1.84
CA PHE A 32 -0.04 -3.69 -0.92
C PHE A 32 0.11 -2.18 -1.02
N ALA A 33 -1.02 -1.48 -0.90
CA ALA A 33 -1.07 -0.03 -0.84
C ALA A 33 -2.08 0.42 0.23
N MET A 34 -1.80 1.50 0.95
CA MET A 34 -2.76 2.07 1.90
C MET A 34 -2.66 3.59 1.94
N SER A 35 -3.77 4.28 1.70
CA SER A 35 -3.81 5.75 1.77
C SER A 35 -3.56 6.20 3.21
N ILE A 36 -2.63 7.13 3.43
CA ILE A 36 -2.44 7.75 4.73
C ILE A 36 -3.09 9.14 4.76
N HIS A 37 -3.90 9.34 5.80
CA HIS A 37 -4.49 10.63 6.14
C HIS A 37 -4.05 10.99 7.55
N VAL A 38 -3.66 12.24 7.75
CA VAL A 38 -3.27 12.79 9.05
C VAL A 38 -4.14 13.99 9.32
N ARG A 39 -4.94 13.94 10.40
CA ARG A 39 -5.94 14.98 10.75
C ARG A 39 -6.81 15.36 9.55
N ASP A 40 -7.39 14.34 8.91
CA ASP A 40 -8.25 14.43 7.72
C ASP A 40 -7.61 15.01 6.45
N LYS A 41 -6.30 15.30 6.47
CA LYS A 41 -5.55 15.70 5.29
C LYS A 41 -4.93 14.46 4.63
N PRO A 42 -5.11 14.23 3.31
CA PRO A 42 -4.38 13.20 2.61
C PRO A 42 -2.90 13.60 2.55
N VAL A 43 -2.02 12.75 3.08
CA VAL A 43 -0.57 13.03 3.12
C VAL A 43 0.25 12.10 2.21
N GLY A 44 -0.35 11.00 1.74
CA GLY A 44 0.32 10.11 0.80
C GLY A 44 -0.19 8.67 0.82
N LEU A 45 0.72 7.76 0.51
CA LEU A 45 0.45 6.33 0.33
C LEU A 45 1.56 5.50 0.98
N PHE A 46 1.19 4.51 1.79
CA PHE A 46 2.08 3.41 2.13
C PHE A 46 2.09 2.38 1.00
N TYR A 47 3.27 1.87 0.68
CA TYR A 47 3.49 0.86 -0.34
C TYR A 47 4.35 -0.27 0.24
N ALA A 48 3.99 -1.52 -0.06
CA ALA A 48 4.81 -2.68 0.25
C ALA A 48 4.68 -3.72 -0.83
N ASP A 49 5.81 -4.19 -1.36
CA ASP A 49 5.88 -5.34 -2.25
C ASP A 49 6.87 -6.37 -1.72
N ARG A 50 6.87 -7.53 -2.35
CA ARG A 50 7.93 -8.51 -2.19
C ARG A 50 8.44 -8.84 -3.57
N ARG A 51 9.64 -8.34 -3.87
CA ARG A 51 10.28 -8.50 -5.17
C ARG A 51 10.92 -9.88 -5.36
N SER A 52 11.12 -10.65 -4.28
CA SER A 52 11.63 -12.02 -4.35
C SER A 52 10.49 -13.03 -4.50
N LEU A 53 10.67 -14.00 -5.41
CA LEU A 53 9.75 -15.11 -5.65
C LEU A 53 9.55 -16.00 -4.41
N ASP A 54 10.53 -16.02 -3.52
CA ASP A 54 10.54 -16.88 -2.33
C ASP A 54 9.67 -16.33 -1.19
N CYS A 55 9.21 -15.09 -1.31
CA CYS A 55 8.45 -14.40 -0.28
C CYS A 55 7.15 -13.87 -0.88
N LYS A 56 6.11 -14.71 -0.89
CA LYS A 56 4.82 -14.32 -1.45
C LYS A 56 4.11 -13.29 -0.58
N LEU A 57 3.32 -12.43 -1.21
CA LEU A 57 2.31 -11.66 -0.50
C LEU A 57 1.16 -12.61 -0.15
N ASP A 58 0.77 -12.62 1.12
CA ASP A 58 -0.31 -13.45 1.64
C ASP A 58 -1.24 -12.62 2.55
N GLU A 59 -2.33 -13.25 2.99
CA GLU A 59 -3.31 -12.58 3.84
C GLU A 59 -2.75 -12.15 5.20
N GLN A 60 -1.80 -12.91 5.75
CA GLN A 60 -1.20 -12.60 7.04
C GLN A 60 -0.33 -11.35 6.92
N ALA A 61 0.53 -11.30 5.90
CA ALA A 61 1.33 -10.13 5.56
C ALA A 61 0.43 -8.92 5.27
N TYR A 62 -0.70 -9.09 4.58
CA TYR A 62 -1.64 -8.00 4.32
C TYR A 62 -2.30 -7.48 5.61
N LYS A 63 -2.70 -8.37 6.53
CA LYS A 63 -3.22 -7.99 7.86
C LYS A 63 -2.19 -7.20 8.65
N GLN A 64 -0.95 -7.68 8.70
CA GLN A 64 0.15 -7.01 9.40
C GLN A 64 0.49 -5.65 8.78
N PHE A 65 0.57 -5.57 7.45
CA PHE A 65 0.78 -4.33 6.72
C PHE A 65 -0.25 -3.26 7.10
N ARG A 66 -1.55 -3.61 7.11
CA ARG A 66 -2.62 -2.68 7.49
C ARG A 66 -2.47 -2.20 8.93
N GLN A 67 -2.14 -3.11 9.86
CA GLN A 67 -1.95 -2.78 11.27
C GLN A 67 -0.79 -1.79 11.47
N ILE A 68 0.35 -2.03 10.82
CA ILE A 68 1.51 -1.13 10.86
C ILE A 68 1.15 0.25 10.28
N CYS A 69 0.47 0.30 9.13
CA CYS A 69 0.05 1.57 8.52
C CYS A 69 -0.86 2.37 9.46
N GLN A 70 -1.78 1.70 10.17
CA GLN A 70 -2.67 2.35 11.14
C GLN A 70 -1.89 2.92 12.32
N PHE A 71 -0.92 2.18 12.87
CA PHE A 71 -0.08 2.67 13.96
C PHE A 71 0.82 3.82 13.54
N ALA A 72 1.44 3.73 12.36
CA ALA A 72 2.25 4.80 11.80
C ALA A 72 1.43 6.07 11.58
N ALA A 73 0.21 5.95 11.04
CA ALA A 73 -0.68 7.10 10.85
C ALA A 73 -1.11 7.75 12.18
N LYS A 74 -1.40 6.95 13.22
CA LYS A 74 -1.67 7.46 14.57
C LYS A 74 -0.46 8.20 15.15
N GLY A 75 0.73 7.63 15.02
CA GLY A 75 1.97 8.28 15.45
C GLY A 75 2.21 9.61 14.74
N LEU A 76 2.02 9.65 13.41
CA LEU A 76 2.14 10.87 12.63
C LEU A 76 1.10 11.92 13.03
N ALA A 77 -0.13 11.53 13.35
CA ALA A 77 -1.16 12.46 13.83
C ALA A 77 -0.83 13.08 15.19
N ASN A 78 -0.14 12.34 16.06
CA ASN A 78 0.33 12.84 17.35
C ASN A 78 1.53 13.80 17.22
N LEU A 79 2.36 13.61 16.19
CA LEU A 79 3.54 14.46 15.93
C LEU A 79 3.22 15.70 15.09
N ALA A 80 2.20 15.63 14.24
CA ALA A 80 1.72 16.78 13.49
C ALA A 80 1.27 17.86 14.49
N LYS A 81 1.74 19.10 14.31
CA LYS A 81 1.33 20.24 15.14
C LYS A 81 -0.01 20.79 14.69
#